data_AF-A0A7Y7TY84-F1
#
_entry.id   AF-A0A7Y7TY84-F1
#
_cell.length_a   1.000
_cell.length_b   1.000
_cell.length_c   1.000
_cell.angle_alpha   90.00
_cell.angle_beta   90.00
_cell.angle_gamma   90.00
#
_symmetry.space_group_name_H-M   'P 1'
#
loop_
_entity.id
_entity.type
_entity.pdbx_description
1 polymer ?
#
loop_
_entity_poly.entity_id
_entity_poly.type
_entity_poly.pdbx_seq_one_letter_code
_entity_poly.pdbx_strand_id
1 'polypeptide(L)'
;MITKNVSRFPLLAITFILLISLSSCRHDAELPPIIANVGDSIMFDSQVLPIIVSNCSMAGCHDGSGEKFPLLNYEQVSRRVKAGNPNKSSLYQVITTKGLAGNPMPPSPYPSLTNAQITVIQLWIMEGAKNTSSVNYCDSIHVNYSGTIRSILDNNCVSCHNTALASGNLSLLTYDEVKNATDPSSATFMNLLDHIEGNGYSQMPQNGSLSTCNIAQIKKWINDGFPKN
;
A
#
# COMPACT_ATOMS: atom_id res chain seq x y z
N MET A 1 71.91 -26.44 40.88
CA MET A 1 70.90 -26.95 39.93
C MET A 1 69.59 -26.21 40.20
N ILE A 2 69.12 -25.38 39.26
CA ILE A 2 67.70 -25.06 39.01
C ILE A 2 66.97 -24.34 40.18
N THR A 3 66.86 -23.00 40.24
CA THR A 3 65.70 -22.14 39.84
C THR A 3 65.51 -21.06 40.93
N LYS A 4 64.88 -19.89 40.78
CA LYS A 4 64.11 -19.21 39.73
C LYS A 4 64.15 -17.71 40.05
N ASN A 5 64.34 -16.90 39.03
CA ASN A 5 64.15 -15.46 39.01
C ASN A 5 62.64 -15.15 38.91
N VAL A 6 62.06 -14.31 39.78
CA VAL A 6 60.80 -13.62 39.46
C VAL A 6 60.80 -12.21 40.06
N SER A 7 60.77 -11.25 39.14
CA SER A 7 60.69 -9.81 39.35
C SER A 7 59.29 -9.33 39.75
N ARG A 8 59.28 -8.17 40.40
CA ARG A 8 58.13 -7.39 40.88
C ARG A 8 57.09 -7.08 39.79
N PHE A 9 55.82 -6.98 40.19
CA PHE A 9 54.77 -6.26 39.46
C PHE A 9 53.92 -5.45 40.45
N PRO A 10 53.84 -4.11 40.34
CA PRO A 10 52.82 -3.34 41.02
C PRO A 10 51.53 -3.30 40.18
N LEU A 11 50.41 -3.34 40.90
CA LEU A 11 49.02 -3.37 40.46
C LEU A 11 48.67 -2.12 39.63
N LEU A 12 48.32 -2.27 38.34
CA LEU A 12 47.68 -1.22 37.56
C LEU A 12 46.16 -1.41 37.65
N ALA A 13 45.45 -0.48 38.26
CA ALA A 13 43.99 -0.44 38.26
C ALA A 13 43.50 0.05 36.90
N ILE A 14 42.86 -0.84 36.12
CA ILE A 14 42.23 -0.52 34.85
C ILE A 14 40.73 -0.29 35.10
N THR A 15 40.30 0.95 35.03
CA THR A 15 38.87 1.32 34.99
C THR A 15 38.30 0.98 33.62
N PHE A 16 37.43 -0.02 33.56
CA PHE A 16 36.73 -0.44 32.35
C PHE A 16 35.53 0.48 32.10
N ILE A 17 35.70 1.50 31.26
CA ILE A 17 34.58 2.31 30.75
C ILE A 17 33.88 1.48 29.68
N LEU A 18 32.75 0.89 30.05
CA LEU A 18 31.85 0.19 29.13
C LEU A 18 31.18 1.23 28.22
N LEU A 19 31.77 1.47 27.05
CA LEU A 19 31.14 2.16 25.93
C LEU A 19 29.96 1.32 25.43
N ILE A 20 28.79 1.56 26.01
CA ILE A 20 27.52 1.08 25.47
C ILE A 20 27.27 1.87 24.18
N SER A 21 27.76 1.35 23.06
CA SER A 21 27.33 1.78 21.74
C SER A 21 25.83 1.50 21.64
N LEU A 22 25.03 2.56 21.74
CA LEU A 22 23.62 2.53 21.37
C LEU A 22 23.57 2.26 19.86
N SER A 23 23.51 0.98 19.50
CA SER A 23 23.08 0.55 18.18
C SER A 23 21.64 1.00 18.01
N SER A 24 21.48 2.20 17.47
CA SER A 24 20.19 2.68 17.01
C SER A 24 19.80 1.81 15.82
N CYS A 25 18.90 0.84 16.05
CA CYS A 25 18.22 0.17 14.96
C CYS A 25 17.40 1.25 14.24
N ARG A 26 17.91 1.74 13.11
CA ARG A 26 17.02 2.35 12.13
C ARG A 26 16.10 1.21 11.67
N HIS A 27 14.84 1.28 12.07
CA HIS A 27 13.81 0.60 11.30
C HIS A 27 13.78 1.31 9.97
N ASP A 28 14.44 0.73 8.97
CA ASP A 28 14.14 1.06 7.59
C ASP A 28 12.65 0.80 7.39
N ALA A 29 11.96 1.72 6.74
CA ALA A 29 10.59 1.47 6.33
C ALA A 29 10.66 0.28 5.35
N GLU A 30 10.24 -0.89 5.81
CA GLU A 30 10.07 -2.04 4.94
C GLU A 30 9.07 -1.61 3.87
N LEU A 31 9.58 -1.42 2.65
CA LEU A 31 8.74 -1.09 1.51
C LEU A 31 7.69 -2.22 1.42
N PRO A 32 6.42 -1.90 1.19
CA PRO A 32 5.42 -2.93 1.00
C PRO A 32 5.92 -3.92 -0.07
N PRO A 33 5.64 -5.24 0.05
CA PRO A 33 6.24 -6.30 -0.79
C PRO A 33 5.90 -6.23 -2.29
N ILE A 34 5.29 -5.14 -2.74
CA ILE A 34 5.07 -4.75 -4.12
C ILE A 34 6.31 -4.19 -4.82
N ILE A 35 7.40 -3.88 -4.11
CA ILE A 35 8.70 -3.64 -4.75
C ILE A 35 9.46 -4.97 -4.76
N ALA A 36 8.91 -5.97 -5.45
CA ALA A 36 9.73 -7.06 -5.92
C ALA A 36 10.79 -6.42 -6.84
N ASN A 37 12.04 -6.48 -6.40
CA ASN A 37 13.26 -5.87 -6.95
C ASN A 37 13.43 -4.35 -6.79
N VAL A 38 14.45 -3.99 -6.03
CA VAL A 38 15.17 -2.72 -6.17
C VAL A 38 15.71 -2.65 -7.62
N GLY A 39 14.93 -2.05 -8.51
CA GLY A 39 15.23 -2.01 -9.96
C GLY A 39 14.01 -1.95 -10.87
N ASP A 40 12.83 -2.37 -10.40
CA ASP A 40 11.61 -2.37 -11.20
C ASP A 40 10.88 -1.02 -11.09
N SER A 41 10.48 -0.46 -12.23
CA SER A 41 9.79 0.83 -12.33
C SER A 41 8.35 0.72 -11.83
N ILE A 42 7.83 1.78 -11.20
CA ILE A 42 6.44 1.82 -10.75
C ILE A 42 5.48 1.83 -11.95
N MET A 43 4.53 0.91 -11.91
CA MET A 43 3.50 0.71 -12.93
C MET A 43 2.26 1.55 -12.58
N PHE A 44 1.94 2.55 -13.42
CA PHE A 44 0.85 3.47 -13.13
C PHE A 44 -0.50 2.77 -12.99
N ASP A 45 -0.84 1.90 -13.94
CA ASP A 45 -2.18 1.27 -14.01
C ASP A 45 -2.50 0.32 -12.85
N SER A 46 -1.49 -0.28 -12.24
CA SER A 46 -1.62 -1.37 -11.26
C SER A 46 -1.17 -0.97 -9.86
N GLN A 47 -0.32 0.06 -9.73
CA GLN A 47 0.18 0.50 -8.43
C GLN A 47 -0.29 1.91 -8.06
N VAL A 48 -0.42 2.83 -9.02
CA VAL A 48 -0.79 4.23 -8.72
C VAL A 48 -2.28 4.48 -8.89
N LEU A 49 -2.83 4.14 -10.05
CA LEU A 49 -4.22 4.40 -10.39
C LEU A 49 -5.21 3.76 -9.40
N PRO A 50 -5.00 2.51 -8.93
CA PRO A 50 -5.83 1.92 -7.87
C PRO A 50 -5.95 2.78 -6.61
N ILE A 51 -4.83 3.31 -6.13
CA ILE A 51 -4.78 4.16 -4.94
C ILE A 51 -5.59 5.44 -5.20
N ILE A 52 -5.40 6.07 -6.36
CA ILE A 52 -6.10 7.32 -6.68
C ILE A 52 -7.61 7.10 -6.83
N VAL A 53 -8.03 6.12 -7.62
CA VAL A 53 -9.45 5.88 -7.88
C VAL A 53 -10.19 5.52 -6.59
N SER A 54 -9.59 4.68 -5.76
CA SER A 54 -10.24 4.16 -4.54
C SER A 54 -10.29 5.17 -3.39
N ASN A 55 -9.38 6.16 -3.38
CA ASN A 55 -9.31 7.15 -2.29
C ASN A 55 -9.79 8.55 -2.70
N CYS A 56 -9.85 8.87 -4.00
CA CYS A 56 -10.11 10.23 -4.46
C CYS A 56 -11.30 10.33 -5.43
N SER A 57 -11.53 9.32 -6.25
CA SER A 57 -12.56 9.36 -7.29
C SER A 57 -13.90 8.83 -6.83
N MET A 58 -14.28 9.04 -5.57
CA MET A 58 -15.59 8.62 -5.04
C MET A 58 -16.70 9.57 -5.48
N ALA A 59 -17.95 9.10 -5.42
CA ALA A 59 -19.12 9.90 -5.79
C ALA A 59 -19.12 11.27 -5.06
N GLY A 60 -19.21 12.36 -5.83
CA GLY A 60 -19.17 13.73 -5.30
C GLY A 60 -17.77 14.27 -4.94
N CYS A 61 -16.69 13.51 -5.21
CA CYS A 61 -15.30 13.95 -5.06
C CYS A 61 -14.67 14.17 -6.46
N HIS A 62 -13.60 13.43 -6.81
CA HIS A 62 -12.93 13.51 -8.12
C HIS A 62 -13.42 12.44 -9.12
N ASP A 63 -14.73 12.16 -9.08
CA ASP A 63 -15.44 11.20 -9.94
C ASP A 63 -15.83 11.78 -11.31
N GLY A 64 -15.67 13.09 -11.50
CA GLY A 64 -16.09 13.79 -12.71
C GLY A 64 -17.53 14.31 -12.70
N SER A 65 -18.27 14.13 -11.60
CA SER A 65 -19.66 14.60 -11.43
C SER A 65 -19.81 15.73 -10.38
N GLY A 66 -18.90 15.84 -9.41
CA GLY A 66 -18.99 16.76 -8.26
C GLY A 66 -18.40 18.17 -8.46
N GLU A 67 -17.17 18.39 -8.02
CA GLU A 67 -16.43 19.66 -8.13
C GLU A 67 -14.97 19.38 -8.51
N LYS A 68 -14.37 20.27 -9.30
CA LYS A 68 -12.93 20.30 -9.60
C LYS A 68 -12.34 18.96 -10.07
N PHE A 69 -12.21 18.86 -11.40
CA PHE A 69 -11.39 17.91 -12.17
C PHE A 69 -11.48 16.41 -11.80
N PRO A 70 -11.74 15.52 -12.76
CA PRO A 70 -11.73 14.08 -12.51
C PRO A 70 -10.30 13.54 -12.26
N LEU A 71 -10.19 12.39 -11.58
CA LEU A 71 -8.94 11.65 -11.32
C LEU A 71 -9.06 10.14 -11.63
N LEU A 72 -9.71 9.83 -12.76
CA LEU A 72 -10.10 8.48 -13.18
C LEU A 72 -9.05 7.76 -14.04
N ASN A 73 -8.09 8.49 -14.61
CA ASN A 73 -7.11 7.93 -15.54
C ASN A 73 -5.78 8.69 -15.54
N TYR A 74 -4.82 8.18 -16.29
CA TYR A 74 -3.48 8.75 -16.39
C TYR A 74 -3.50 10.22 -16.81
N GLU A 75 -4.24 10.58 -17.86
CA GLU A 75 -4.26 11.94 -18.40
C GLU A 75 -4.73 12.95 -17.35
N GLN A 76 -5.66 12.53 -16.50
CA GLN A 76 -6.23 13.34 -15.44
C GLN A 76 -5.30 13.45 -14.23
N VAL A 77 -4.72 12.33 -13.79
CA VAL A 77 -3.80 12.28 -12.65
C VAL A 77 -2.46 12.96 -12.98
N SER A 78 -1.90 12.71 -14.16
CA SER A 78 -0.61 13.28 -14.60
C SER A 78 -0.61 14.81 -14.66
N ARG A 79 -1.75 15.44 -14.94
CA ARG A 79 -1.91 16.91 -14.90
C ARG A 79 -1.71 17.50 -13.49
N ARG A 80 -1.71 16.69 -12.44
CA ARG A 80 -1.59 17.13 -11.03
C ARG A 80 -0.21 16.89 -10.45
N VAL A 81 0.71 16.39 -11.27
CA VAL A 81 2.07 16.10 -10.87
C VAL A 81 3.06 16.80 -11.77
N LYS A 82 4.20 17.13 -11.18
CA LYS A 82 5.39 17.57 -11.89
C LYS A 82 6.36 16.39 -11.91
N ALA A 83 6.52 15.76 -13.07
CA ALA A 83 7.47 14.67 -13.28
C ALA A 83 8.84 14.99 -12.69
N GLY A 84 9.40 14.04 -11.93
CA GLY A 84 10.67 14.16 -11.22
C GLY A 84 10.64 15.04 -9.96
N ASN A 85 9.49 15.63 -9.57
CA ASN A 85 9.44 16.55 -8.44
C ASN A 85 8.14 16.43 -7.61
N PRO A 86 8.10 15.50 -6.64
CA PRO A 86 6.96 15.34 -5.72
C PRO A 86 6.61 16.64 -4.99
N ASN A 87 7.61 17.39 -4.50
CA ASN A 87 7.38 18.63 -3.76
C ASN A 87 6.75 19.75 -4.60
N LYS A 88 6.80 19.67 -5.93
CA LYS A 88 6.12 20.61 -6.85
C LYS A 88 4.86 20.02 -7.49
N SER A 89 4.40 18.87 -7.00
CA SER A 89 3.22 18.17 -7.48
C SER A 89 2.05 18.45 -6.55
N SER A 90 0.98 19.07 -7.06
CA SER A 90 -0.18 19.44 -6.23
C SER A 90 -0.84 18.21 -5.60
N LEU A 91 -0.91 17.10 -6.34
CA LEU A 91 -1.40 15.81 -5.82
C LEU A 91 -0.59 15.34 -4.61
N TYR A 92 0.74 15.38 -4.71
CA TYR A 92 1.61 14.88 -3.63
C TYR A 92 1.56 15.77 -2.38
N GLN A 93 1.46 17.09 -2.56
CA GLN A 93 1.38 18.04 -1.45
C GLN A 93 0.13 17.84 -0.57
N VAL A 94 -1.04 17.58 -1.19
CA VAL A 94 -2.29 17.43 -0.43
C VAL A 94 -2.41 16.11 0.31
N ILE A 95 -1.63 15.08 -0.07
CA ILE A 95 -1.64 13.75 0.57
C ILE A 95 -0.55 13.55 1.65
N THR A 96 0.50 14.39 1.71
CA THR A 96 1.69 14.12 2.57
C THR A 96 1.90 15.09 3.72
N THR A 97 1.67 16.38 3.53
CA THR A 97 2.11 17.38 4.52
C THR A 97 1.03 18.41 4.70
N LYS A 98 -0.01 18.09 5.50
CA LYS A 98 -1.01 19.07 5.96
C LYS A 98 -1.41 20.05 4.84
N GLY A 99 -2.02 19.54 3.76
CA GLY A 99 -2.22 20.27 2.50
C GLY A 99 -2.51 21.75 2.75
N LEU A 100 -1.57 22.60 2.30
CA LEU A 100 -1.55 24.07 2.42
C LEU A 100 -2.74 24.66 3.21
N ALA A 101 -2.52 25.02 4.48
CA ALA A 101 -3.50 25.72 5.31
C ALA A 101 -4.86 25.02 5.54
N GLY A 102 -4.91 23.67 5.58
CA GLY A 102 -5.96 22.95 6.32
C GLY A 102 -6.90 22.02 5.57
N ASN A 103 -6.67 21.71 4.29
CA ASN A 103 -7.55 20.83 3.50
C ASN A 103 -6.79 19.59 2.97
N PRO A 104 -6.46 18.59 3.83
CA PRO A 104 -5.83 17.35 3.39
C PRO A 104 -6.77 16.52 2.52
N MET A 105 -6.19 15.72 1.63
CA MET A 105 -6.94 14.77 0.80
C MET A 105 -6.55 13.32 1.12
N PRO A 106 -7.53 12.39 1.19
CA PRO A 106 -8.96 12.67 1.13
C PRO A 106 -9.46 13.42 2.39
N PRO A 107 -10.59 14.16 2.30
CA PRO A 107 -11.13 14.88 3.44
C PRO A 107 -11.76 13.93 4.47
N SER A 108 -11.91 14.36 5.71
CA SER A 108 -12.72 13.63 6.71
C SER A 108 -14.14 13.40 6.18
N PRO A 109 -14.77 12.24 6.42
CA PRO A 109 -14.37 11.14 7.31
C PRO A 109 -13.48 10.06 6.67
N TYR A 110 -13.00 10.27 5.44
CA TYR A 110 -12.15 9.28 4.76
C TYR A 110 -10.77 9.19 5.42
N PRO A 111 -10.22 7.97 5.59
CA PRO A 111 -8.89 7.81 6.14
C PRO A 111 -7.84 8.41 5.21
N SER A 112 -6.79 8.99 5.79
CA SER A 112 -5.61 9.40 5.01
C SER A 112 -4.92 8.18 4.39
N LEU A 113 -4.23 8.40 3.27
CA LEU A 113 -3.41 7.35 2.63
C LEU A 113 -2.34 6.83 3.60
N THR A 114 -2.01 5.55 3.47
CA THR A 114 -0.92 4.94 4.24
C THR A 114 0.45 5.42 3.74
N ASN A 115 1.48 5.31 4.58
CA ASN A 115 2.86 5.65 4.16
C ASN A 115 3.32 4.83 2.95
N ALA A 116 2.89 3.57 2.86
CA ALA A 116 3.14 2.68 1.72
C ALA A 116 2.53 3.25 0.42
N GLN A 117 1.27 3.68 0.47
CA GLN A 117 0.57 4.29 -0.67
C GLN A 117 1.22 5.61 -1.10
N ILE A 118 1.56 6.46 -0.12
CA ILE A 118 2.28 7.71 -0.35
C ILE A 118 3.63 7.45 -1.02
N THR A 119 4.35 6.41 -0.58
CA THR A 119 5.66 6.04 -1.14
C THR A 119 5.55 5.59 -2.59
N VAL A 120 4.55 4.76 -2.94
CA VAL A 120 4.30 4.36 -4.34
C VAL A 120 4.06 5.58 -5.24
N ILE A 121 3.22 6.52 -4.79
CA ILE A 121 2.95 7.76 -5.54
C ILE A 121 4.22 8.62 -5.64
N GLN A 122 5.00 8.73 -4.56
CA GLN A 122 6.26 9.47 -4.55
C GLN A 122 7.25 8.93 -5.57
N LEU A 123 7.48 7.61 -5.57
CA LEU A 123 8.40 6.93 -6.46
C LEU A 123 7.98 7.08 -7.92
N TRP A 124 6.70 6.85 -8.22
CA TRP A 124 6.16 7.08 -9.57
C TRP A 124 6.42 8.52 -10.07
N ILE A 125 6.19 9.53 -9.23
CA ILE A 125 6.48 10.92 -9.59
C ILE A 125 7.98 11.11 -9.82
N MET A 126 8.84 10.57 -8.94
CA MET A 126 10.31 10.65 -9.07
C MET A 126 10.82 9.98 -10.34
N GLU A 127 10.22 8.87 -10.78
CA GLU A 127 10.53 8.14 -12.01
C GLU A 127 10.03 8.83 -13.30
N GLY A 128 9.42 10.00 -13.16
CA GLY A 128 8.96 10.81 -14.28
C GLY A 128 7.47 10.68 -14.58
N ALA A 129 6.69 10.10 -13.68
CA ALA A 129 5.23 10.02 -13.74
C ALA A 129 4.71 9.42 -15.06
N LYS A 130 5.31 8.31 -15.52
CA LYS A 130 5.02 7.71 -16.83
C LYS A 130 3.70 6.92 -16.81
N ASN A 131 3.04 6.82 -17.98
CA ASN A 131 1.89 5.94 -18.18
C ASN A 131 2.35 4.50 -18.46
N THR A 132 2.81 3.83 -17.42
CA THR A 132 3.30 2.45 -17.50
C THR A 132 2.16 1.47 -17.25
N SER A 133 2.03 0.45 -18.11
CA SER A 133 0.97 -0.56 -17.99
C SER A 133 1.52 -1.96 -17.70
N SER A 134 0.90 -2.62 -16.73
CA SER A 134 1.19 -3.95 -16.20
C SER A 134 0.85 -5.12 -17.13
N VAL A 135 0.49 -4.87 -18.40
CA VAL A 135 0.04 -5.89 -19.36
C VAL A 135 0.97 -7.11 -19.52
N ASN A 136 2.21 -7.07 -19.02
CA ASN A 136 3.15 -8.20 -19.02
C ASN A 136 3.72 -8.58 -17.65
N TYR A 137 3.30 -7.94 -16.56
CA TYR A 137 3.81 -8.24 -15.21
C TYR A 137 2.65 -8.54 -14.27
N CYS A 138 2.31 -9.82 -14.18
CA CYS A 138 1.39 -10.34 -13.18
C CYS A 138 2.02 -11.56 -12.53
N ASP A 139 2.55 -11.40 -11.31
CA ASP A 139 2.96 -12.56 -10.52
C ASP A 139 1.71 -13.26 -9.97
N SER A 140 1.21 -14.22 -10.74
CA SER A 140 0.12 -15.11 -10.34
C SER A 140 0.63 -16.43 -9.73
N ILE A 141 1.94 -16.58 -9.60
CA ILE A 141 2.58 -17.80 -9.09
C ILE A 141 2.81 -17.66 -7.58
N HIS A 142 3.42 -16.56 -7.14
CA HIS A 142 3.77 -16.34 -5.73
C HIS A 142 2.77 -15.42 -5.04
N VAL A 143 1.52 -15.88 -4.97
CA VAL A 143 0.45 -15.17 -4.25
C VAL A 143 0.47 -15.58 -2.77
N ASN A 144 0.54 -14.60 -1.87
CA ASN A 144 0.37 -14.79 -0.43
C ASN A 144 -0.60 -13.75 0.15
N TYR A 145 -1.14 -14.04 1.34
CA TYR A 145 -2.11 -13.13 1.95
C TYR A 145 -1.46 -11.84 2.44
N SER A 146 -0.39 -11.95 3.22
CA SER A 146 0.24 -10.85 3.95
C SER A 146 0.83 -9.77 3.05
N GLY A 147 1.34 -10.17 1.88
CA GLY A 147 1.90 -9.28 0.87
C GLY A 147 0.94 -8.99 -0.28
N THR A 148 0.60 -10.01 -1.08
CA THR A 148 -0.15 -9.81 -2.33
C THR A 148 -1.60 -9.38 -2.06
N ILE A 149 -2.37 -10.20 -1.34
CA ILE A 149 -3.80 -9.95 -1.15
C ILE A 149 -4.04 -8.72 -0.29
N ARG A 150 -3.31 -8.58 0.82
CA ARG A 150 -3.40 -7.41 1.69
C ARG A 150 -3.11 -6.12 0.93
N SER A 151 -2.08 -6.09 0.09
CA SER A 151 -1.77 -4.91 -0.72
C SER A 151 -2.88 -4.56 -1.72
N ILE A 152 -3.47 -5.56 -2.39
CA ILE A 152 -4.62 -5.32 -3.27
C ILE A 152 -5.77 -4.69 -2.48
N LEU A 153 -6.13 -5.26 -1.34
CA LEU A 153 -7.24 -4.77 -0.53
C LEU A 153 -7.00 -3.36 0.02
N ASP A 154 -5.78 -3.07 0.48
CA ASP A 154 -5.43 -1.74 1.01
C ASP A 154 -5.52 -0.66 -0.06
N ASN A 155 -5.10 -0.99 -1.28
CA ASN A 155 -5.07 -0.05 -2.40
C ASN A 155 -6.42 0.12 -3.10
N ASN A 156 -7.32 -0.85 -2.97
CA ASN A 156 -8.56 -0.90 -3.77
C ASN A 156 -9.86 -0.91 -2.95
N CYS A 157 -9.82 -1.30 -1.68
CA CYS A 157 -11.06 -1.67 -0.96
C CYS A 157 -11.19 -0.99 0.40
N VAL A 158 -10.10 -0.91 1.18
CA VAL A 158 -10.16 -0.52 2.61
C VAL A 158 -10.57 0.93 2.82
N SER A 159 -10.38 1.82 1.84
CA SER A 159 -10.81 3.22 1.96
C SER A 159 -12.30 3.37 2.30
N CYS A 160 -13.15 2.47 1.80
CA CYS A 160 -14.58 2.42 2.09
C CYS A 160 -14.99 1.22 2.95
N HIS A 161 -14.30 0.07 2.82
CA HIS A 161 -14.62 -1.18 3.52
C HIS A 161 -13.73 -1.36 4.77
N ASN A 162 -13.86 -0.44 5.71
CA ASN A 162 -13.19 -0.48 7.02
C ASN A 162 -14.21 -0.35 8.16
N THR A 163 -13.77 -0.46 9.41
CA THR A 163 -14.68 -0.37 10.57
C THR A 163 -15.33 0.99 10.78
N ALA A 164 -14.71 2.09 10.32
CA ALA A 164 -15.24 3.45 10.48
C ALA A 164 -16.25 3.83 9.38
N LEU A 165 -16.06 3.34 8.15
CA LEU A 165 -16.88 3.67 6.99
C LEU A 165 -17.71 2.51 6.44
N ALA A 166 -17.59 1.32 7.03
CA ALA A 166 -18.26 0.03 6.81
C ALA A 166 -19.27 -0.02 5.65
N SER A 167 -18.82 0.37 4.45
CA SER A 167 -19.72 0.60 3.34
C SER A 167 -20.27 -0.74 2.87
N GLY A 168 -21.59 -0.83 2.74
CA GLY A 168 -22.25 -2.12 2.51
C GLY A 168 -22.16 -3.09 3.69
N ASN A 169 -21.99 -2.59 4.93
CA ASN A 169 -21.81 -3.38 6.15
C ASN A 169 -20.62 -4.36 6.09
N LEU A 170 -19.57 -3.99 5.35
CA LEU A 170 -18.38 -4.81 5.13
C LEU A 170 -17.13 -4.11 5.65
N SER A 171 -16.33 -4.86 6.41
CA SER A 171 -14.96 -4.52 6.79
C SER A 171 -14.02 -5.55 6.13
N LEU A 172 -12.86 -5.10 5.65
CA LEU A 172 -11.83 -5.94 5.01
C LEU A 172 -10.46 -5.73 5.64
N LEU A 173 -10.41 -5.43 6.94
CA LEU A 173 -9.17 -5.11 7.66
C LEU A 173 -8.42 -6.36 8.13
N THR A 174 -9.15 -7.40 8.51
CA THR A 174 -8.58 -8.64 9.05
C THR A 174 -8.67 -9.78 8.06
N TYR A 175 -7.82 -10.80 8.24
CA TYR A 175 -7.86 -12.01 7.45
C TYR A 175 -9.22 -12.71 7.50
N ASP A 176 -9.80 -12.85 8.70
CA ASP A 176 -11.07 -13.57 8.86
C ASP A 176 -12.21 -12.83 8.18
N GLU A 177 -12.27 -11.49 8.27
CA GLU A 177 -13.25 -10.69 7.54
C GLU A 177 -13.13 -10.87 6.02
N VAL A 178 -11.90 -10.83 5.48
CA VAL A 178 -11.65 -11.01 4.04
C VAL A 178 -12.04 -12.41 3.58
N LYS A 179 -11.60 -13.45 4.31
CA LYS A 179 -11.97 -14.84 4.01
C LYS A 179 -13.48 -14.99 4.04
N ASN A 180 -14.12 -14.52 5.11
CA ASN A 180 -15.56 -14.68 5.31
C ASN A 180 -16.39 -13.95 4.25
N ALA A 181 -15.96 -12.78 3.79
CA ALA A 181 -16.63 -12.06 2.70
C ALA A 181 -16.54 -12.78 1.34
N THR A 182 -15.56 -13.67 1.19
CA THR A 182 -15.21 -14.34 -0.06
C THR A 182 -15.65 -15.82 -0.11
N ASP A 183 -15.68 -16.49 1.03
CA ASP A 183 -15.99 -17.91 1.17
C ASP A 183 -17.52 -18.13 1.15
N PRO A 184 -18.08 -18.81 0.14
CA PRO A 184 -19.53 -19.03 0.05
C PRO A 184 -20.09 -19.92 1.18
N SER A 185 -19.23 -20.60 1.93
CA SER A 185 -19.65 -21.36 3.13
C SER A 185 -19.77 -20.49 4.39
N SER A 186 -19.31 -19.25 4.34
CA SER A 186 -19.36 -18.31 5.46
C SER A 186 -20.77 -17.76 5.68
N ALA A 187 -21.17 -17.62 6.95
CA ALA A 187 -22.41 -16.95 7.32
C ALA A 187 -22.43 -15.44 6.99
N THR A 188 -21.26 -14.84 6.76
CA THR A 188 -21.09 -13.43 6.37
C THR A 188 -20.49 -13.29 4.97
N PHE A 189 -20.77 -14.25 4.09
CA PHE A 189 -20.42 -14.18 2.67
C PHE A 189 -21.06 -12.96 1.99
N MET A 190 -20.27 -12.22 1.21
CA MET A 190 -20.68 -10.94 0.60
C MET A 190 -20.52 -10.93 -0.93
N ASN A 191 -20.36 -12.09 -1.59
CA ASN A 191 -20.14 -12.17 -3.04
C ASN A 191 -18.97 -11.31 -3.53
N LEU A 192 -17.86 -11.25 -2.76
CA LEU A 192 -16.72 -10.38 -3.08
C LEU A 192 -16.23 -10.56 -4.52
N LEU A 193 -16.14 -11.80 -5.02
CA LEU A 193 -15.74 -12.09 -6.39
C LEU A 193 -16.70 -11.47 -7.41
N ASP A 194 -18.02 -11.62 -7.24
CA ASP A 194 -18.97 -11.08 -8.20
C ASP A 194 -19.01 -9.55 -8.21
N HIS A 195 -18.76 -8.91 -7.07
CA HIS A 195 -18.60 -7.45 -6.98
C HIS A 195 -17.36 -6.96 -7.75
N ILE A 196 -16.21 -7.62 -7.62
CA ILE A 196 -14.97 -7.20 -8.32
C ILE A 196 -14.97 -7.57 -9.81
N GLU A 197 -15.79 -8.55 -10.21
CA GLU A 197 -15.97 -8.94 -11.62
C GLU A 197 -17.16 -8.26 -12.30
N GLY A 198 -18.05 -7.62 -11.55
CA GLY A 198 -19.26 -6.99 -12.09
C GLY A 198 -20.34 -7.99 -12.55
N ASN A 199 -20.35 -9.20 -11.98
CA ASN A 199 -21.21 -10.30 -12.42
C ASN A 199 -22.62 -10.21 -11.81
N GLY A 200 -23.41 -9.21 -12.22
CA GLY A 200 -24.78 -9.04 -11.72
C GLY A 200 -24.89 -8.40 -10.32
N TYR A 201 -23.77 -7.93 -9.78
CA TYR A 201 -23.67 -7.16 -8.54
C TYR A 201 -23.17 -5.73 -8.85
N SER A 202 -23.37 -4.81 -7.90
CA SER A 202 -22.81 -3.47 -8.01
C SER A 202 -21.28 -3.56 -8.09
N GLN A 203 -20.71 -3.05 -9.18
CA GLN A 203 -19.29 -3.19 -9.43
C GLN A 203 -18.45 -2.47 -8.37
N MET A 204 -17.39 -3.14 -7.91
CA MET A 204 -16.42 -2.59 -6.97
C MET A 204 -15.00 -2.64 -7.55
N PRO A 205 -14.18 -1.58 -7.37
CA PRO A 205 -14.51 -0.30 -6.73
C PRO A 205 -15.52 0.54 -7.54
N GLN A 206 -16.36 1.36 -6.89
CA GLN A 206 -17.52 2.02 -7.53
C GLN A 206 -17.22 2.87 -8.79
N ASN A 207 -16.01 3.43 -8.90
CA ASN A 207 -15.60 4.29 -10.03
C ASN A 207 -14.40 3.72 -10.80
N GLY A 208 -14.21 2.39 -10.74
CA GLY A 208 -13.12 1.72 -11.43
C GLY A 208 -13.38 0.23 -11.61
N SER A 209 -12.45 -0.44 -12.29
CA SER A 209 -12.38 -1.89 -12.31
C SER A 209 -11.08 -2.29 -11.65
N LEU A 210 -11.11 -3.37 -10.88
CA LEU A 210 -9.89 -4.02 -10.48
C LEU A 210 -9.14 -4.51 -11.75
N SER A 211 -7.82 -4.46 -11.75
CA SER A 211 -7.06 -5.02 -12.88
C SER A 211 -7.30 -6.52 -13.00
N THR A 212 -7.22 -7.05 -14.22
CA THR A 212 -7.33 -8.50 -14.46
C THR A 212 -6.30 -9.29 -13.66
N CYS A 213 -5.11 -8.73 -13.44
CA CYS A 213 -4.08 -9.33 -12.59
C CYS A 213 -4.51 -9.41 -11.12
N ASN A 214 -5.03 -8.32 -10.54
CA ASN A 214 -5.49 -8.31 -9.15
C ASN A 214 -6.63 -9.32 -8.95
N ILE A 215 -7.56 -9.39 -9.90
CA ILE A 215 -8.64 -10.40 -9.89
C ILE A 215 -8.05 -11.81 -9.94
N ALA A 216 -7.08 -12.07 -10.83
CA ALA A 216 -6.43 -13.37 -10.95
C ALA A 216 -5.67 -13.76 -9.66
N GLN A 217 -4.99 -12.83 -9.01
CA GLN A 217 -4.29 -13.06 -7.73
C GLN A 217 -5.27 -13.37 -6.60
N ILE A 218 -6.38 -12.62 -6.49
CA ILE A 218 -7.45 -12.92 -5.52
C ILE A 218 -8.02 -14.33 -5.77
N LYS A 219 -8.35 -14.66 -7.02
CA LYS A 219 -8.86 -15.98 -7.39
C LYS A 219 -7.87 -17.10 -7.08
N LYS A 220 -6.57 -16.88 -7.33
CA LYS A 220 -5.51 -17.85 -6.99
C LYS A 220 -5.49 -18.13 -5.49
N TRP A 221 -5.48 -17.09 -4.66
CA TRP A 221 -5.50 -17.23 -3.21
C TRP A 221 -6.73 -17.99 -2.69
N ILE A 222 -7.90 -17.72 -3.28
CA ILE A 222 -9.14 -18.46 -2.97
C ILE A 222 -8.99 -19.94 -3.35
N ASN A 223 -8.52 -20.22 -4.57
CA ASN A 223 -8.35 -21.58 -5.09
C ASN A 223 -7.29 -22.39 -4.31
N ASP A 224 -6.31 -21.71 -3.73
CA ASP A 224 -5.30 -22.32 -2.85
C ASP A 224 -5.84 -22.63 -1.44
N GLY A 225 -7.11 -22.33 -1.16
CA GLY A 225 -7.75 -22.61 0.12
C GLY A 225 -7.50 -21.53 1.18
N PHE A 226 -7.36 -20.27 0.77
CA PHE A 226 -7.15 -19.12 1.65
C PHE A 226 -5.90 -19.26 2.55
N PRO A 227 -4.70 -19.51 2.02
CA PRO A 227 -3.52 -19.58 2.90
C PRO A 227 -3.30 -18.24 3.63
N LYS A 228 -3.08 -18.30 4.95
CA LYS A 228 -2.75 -17.14 5.81
C LYS A 228 -1.23 -17.01 5.96
N ASN A 229 -0.55 -16.83 4.82
CA ASN A 229 0.90 -16.69 4.68
C ASN A 229 1.29 -15.26 4.33
#